data_AF-A0A5E4HDZ1-F1
#
_entry.id   AF-A0A5E4HDZ1-F1
#
_cell.length_a   1.000
_cell.length_b   1.000
_cell.length_c   1.000
_cell.angle_alpha   90.00
_cell.angle_beta   90.00
_cell.angle_gamma   90.00
#
_symmetry.space_group_name_H-M   'P 1'
#
loop_
_entity.id
_entity.type
_entity.pdbx_description
1 polymer ?
#
loop_
_entity_poly.entity_id
_entity_poly.type
_entity_poly.pdbx_seq_one_letter_code
_entity_poly.pdbx_strand_id
1 'polypeptide(L)'
;MAYEVLLAGVDVTPQFEIAKNALLNYIVIALSFLILFLFGYFIGAVIASVLKRVLTVSDLEKSLVQYGAVTSKTWGSIIQFVATYVKWYLTVGVLTILNIQVLLWVFQFLSSLFWFIMLSILGILAGGVFYKLVREFLIDIGLEEHLKKHNLAGAFGGMSLLGILASIAKWYITLIFVSTGIEQLLPGRPGEVPPALVLFVRQLMNYVPHAILGTLVLLAAMLLARFSAENIRRRNMEAGGIIAGCTEIMIMFFGIVLALPKYGVEDVSVLTDSFKLLTLGISLGLGLALGLGLKDAVAIVSKNHVAKKTK
;
A
#
# COMPACT_ATOMS: atom_id res chain seq x y z
N MET A 1 35.56 16.61 -71.53
CA MET A 1 36.08 15.29 -71.96
C MET A 1 36.46 14.35 -70.82
N ALA A 2 37.00 14.80 -69.68
CA ALA A 2 37.34 13.90 -68.56
C ALA A 2 36.14 13.33 -67.76
N TYR A 3 34.96 13.97 -67.81
CA TYR A 3 33.77 13.52 -67.06
C TYR A 3 32.94 12.44 -67.77
N GLU A 4 32.97 12.35 -69.11
CA GLU A 4 32.20 11.33 -69.85
C GLU A 4 32.85 9.94 -69.81
N VAL A 5 34.17 9.86 -69.69
CA VAL A 5 34.89 8.58 -69.56
C VAL A 5 34.67 7.94 -68.18
N LEU A 6 34.32 8.75 -67.16
CA LEU A 6 34.09 8.26 -65.79
C LEU A 6 32.69 7.67 -65.58
N LEU A 7 31.71 7.99 -66.45
CA LEU A 7 30.34 7.49 -66.35
C LEU A 7 30.05 6.28 -67.26
N ALA A 8 30.90 6.01 -68.25
CA ALA A 8 30.71 4.88 -69.17
C ALA A 8 31.06 3.49 -68.57
N GLY A 9 31.54 3.44 -67.32
CA GLY A 9 32.01 2.20 -66.67
C GLY A 9 31.26 1.79 -65.41
N VAL A 10 30.24 2.54 -64.95
CA VAL A 10 29.47 2.17 -63.75
C VAL A 10 28.26 1.35 -64.17
N ASP A 11 28.40 0.03 -64.10
CA ASP A 11 27.29 -0.90 -64.29
C ASP A 11 26.28 -0.71 -63.14
N VAL A 12 25.17 -0.01 -63.43
CA VAL A 12 24.06 0.25 -62.51
C VAL A 12 23.08 -0.91 -62.41
N THR A 13 23.22 -1.95 -63.24
CA THR A 13 22.32 -3.11 -63.23
C THR A 13 22.28 -3.87 -61.89
N PRO A 14 23.39 -4.02 -61.12
CA PRO A 14 23.35 -4.73 -59.84
C PRO A 14 22.55 -3.97 -58.77
N GLN A 15 22.64 -2.63 -58.78
CA GLN A 15 21.93 -1.80 -57.79
C GLN A 15 20.40 -1.83 -58.03
N PHE A 16 19.98 -1.85 -59.30
CA PHE A 16 18.57 -1.94 -59.65
C PHE A 16 17.95 -3.29 -59.23
N GLU A 17 18.63 -4.40 -59.47
CA GLU A 17 18.14 -5.72 -59.05
C GLU A 17 18.09 -5.87 -57.52
N ILE A 18 19.04 -5.29 -56.77
CA ILE A 18 18.99 -5.24 -55.30
C ILE A 18 17.75 -4.46 -54.84
N ALA A 19 17.49 -3.28 -55.41
CA ALA A 19 16.35 -2.44 -55.05
C ALA A 19 15.00 -3.13 -55.36
N LYS A 20 14.90 -3.77 -56.52
CA LYS A 20 13.72 -4.53 -56.94
C LYS A 20 13.44 -5.72 -56.01
N ASN A 21 14.46 -6.50 -55.67
CA ASN A 21 14.32 -7.64 -54.76
C ASN A 21 13.95 -7.18 -53.34
N ALA A 22 14.53 -6.07 -52.87
CA ALA A 22 14.14 -5.47 -51.60
C ALA A 22 12.66 -5.04 -51.61
N LEU A 23 12.21 -4.36 -52.66
CA LEU A 23 10.82 -3.91 -52.81
C LEU A 23 9.84 -5.10 -52.85
N LEU A 24 10.15 -6.16 -53.60
CA LEU A 24 9.34 -7.38 -53.63
C LEU A 24 9.26 -8.04 -52.24
N ASN A 25 10.38 -8.12 -51.52
CA ASN A 25 10.39 -8.67 -50.16
C ASN A 25 9.51 -7.84 -49.20
N TYR A 26 9.56 -6.52 -49.27
CA TYR A 26 8.68 -5.66 -48.46
C TYR A 26 7.20 -5.84 -48.80
N ILE A 27 6.85 -5.97 -50.09
CA ILE A 27 5.47 -6.25 -50.51
C ILE A 27 4.98 -7.58 -49.96
N VAL A 28 5.80 -8.64 -50.06
CA VAL A 28 5.45 -9.97 -49.55
C VAL A 28 5.26 -9.94 -48.03
N ILE A 29 6.14 -9.25 -47.29
CA ILE A 29 6.00 -9.07 -45.84
C ILE A 29 4.73 -8.31 -45.51
N ALA A 30 4.42 -7.22 -46.23
CA ALA A 30 3.22 -6.41 -46.00
C ALA A 30 1.92 -7.19 -46.26
N LEU A 31 1.86 -7.96 -47.34
CA LEU A 31 0.72 -8.83 -47.65
C LEU A 31 0.55 -9.93 -46.59
N SER A 32 1.66 -10.56 -46.20
CA SER A 32 1.66 -11.59 -45.14
C SER A 32 1.18 -11.02 -43.81
N PHE A 33 1.62 -9.81 -43.46
CA PHE A 33 1.17 -9.08 -42.29
C PHE A 33 -0.33 -8.82 -42.31
N LEU A 34 -0.89 -8.34 -43.44
CA LEU A 34 -2.32 -8.07 -43.55
C LEU A 34 -3.15 -9.35 -43.39
N ILE A 35 -2.75 -10.44 -44.04
CA ILE A 35 -3.46 -11.72 -43.96
C ILE A 35 -3.42 -12.25 -42.52
N LEU A 36 -2.24 -12.29 -41.89
CA LEU A 36 -2.08 -12.76 -40.51
C LEU A 36 -2.81 -11.86 -39.50
N PHE A 37 -2.84 -10.54 -39.74
CA PHE A 37 -3.59 -9.60 -38.90
C PHE A 37 -5.08 -9.91 -38.93
N LEU A 38 -5.68 -10.05 -40.12
CA LEU A 38 -7.10 -10.37 -40.27
C LEU A 38 -7.44 -11.72 -39.66
N PHE A 39 -6.59 -12.72 -39.89
CA PHE A 39 -6.76 -14.06 -39.34
C PHE A 39 -6.67 -14.07 -37.80
N GLY A 40 -5.64 -13.42 -37.24
CA GLY A 40 -5.46 -13.28 -35.80
C GLY A 40 -6.60 -12.51 -35.14
N TYR A 41 -7.08 -11.44 -35.78
CA TYR A 41 -8.23 -10.67 -35.30
C TYR A 41 -9.51 -11.51 -35.28
N PHE A 42 -9.77 -12.28 -36.33
CA PHE A 42 -10.93 -13.17 -36.40
C PHE A 42 -10.90 -14.23 -35.29
N ILE A 43 -9.79 -14.95 -35.14
CA ILE A 43 -9.62 -15.94 -34.07
C ILE A 43 -9.77 -15.30 -32.69
N GLY A 44 -9.11 -14.16 -32.48
CA GLY A 44 -9.19 -13.41 -31.24
C GLY A 44 -10.62 -13.00 -30.88
N ALA A 45 -11.41 -12.57 -31.87
CA ALA A 45 -12.80 -12.17 -31.67
C ALA A 45 -13.70 -13.37 -31.29
N VAL A 46 -13.49 -14.53 -31.91
CA VAL A 46 -14.20 -15.77 -31.57
C VAL A 46 -13.89 -16.18 -30.13
N ILE A 47 -12.60 -16.26 -29.76
CA ILE A 47 -12.18 -16.66 -28.41
C ILE A 47 -12.67 -15.66 -27.36
N ALA A 48 -12.55 -14.35 -27.61
CA ALA A 48 -13.06 -13.32 -26.70
C ALA A 48 -14.58 -13.44 -26.48
N SER A 49 -15.33 -13.81 -27.51
CA SER A 49 -16.78 -14.01 -27.41
C SER A 49 -17.13 -15.23 -26.55
N VAL A 50 -16.40 -16.33 -26.71
CA VAL A 50 -16.54 -17.53 -25.86
C VAL A 50 -16.18 -17.19 -24.43
N LEU A 51 -15.05 -16.53 -24.19
CA LEU A 51 -14.60 -16.13 -22.86
C LEU A 51 -15.61 -15.23 -22.16
N LYS A 52 -16.18 -14.25 -22.88
CA LYS A 52 -17.25 -13.41 -22.35
C LYS A 52 -18.44 -14.26 -21.88
N ARG A 53 -18.89 -15.23 -22.68
CA ARG A 53 -19.99 -16.13 -22.29
C ARG A 53 -19.65 -16.95 -21.04
N VAL A 54 -18.45 -17.50 -20.97
CA VAL A 54 -17.99 -18.30 -19.82
C VAL A 54 -17.90 -17.46 -18.54
N LEU A 55 -17.39 -16.24 -18.62
CA LEU A 55 -17.25 -15.37 -17.45
C LEU A 55 -18.56 -14.70 -17.03
N THR A 56 -19.54 -14.58 -17.93
CA THR A 56 -20.88 -14.01 -17.62
C THR A 56 -21.79 -15.03 -16.92
N VAL A 57 -21.30 -16.23 -16.59
CA VAL A 57 -22.09 -17.20 -15.82
C VAL A 57 -22.49 -16.58 -14.48
N SER A 58 -23.80 -16.53 -14.23
CA SER A 58 -24.41 -15.73 -13.16
C SER A 58 -23.93 -16.06 -11.76
N ASP A 59 -23.48 -17.29 -11.54
CA ASP A 59 -23.20 -17.79 -10.20
C ASP A 59 -21.89 -17.23 -9.64
N LEU A 60 -20.92 -16.97 -10.52
CA LEU A 60 -19.65 -16.35 -10.12
C LEU A 60 -19.85 -14.86 -9.79
N GLU A 61 -20.61 -14.14 -10.61
CA GLU A 61 -20.98 -12.75 -10.33
C GLU A 61 -21.73 -12.64 -8.99
N LYS A 62 -22.77 -13.45 -8.80
CA LYS A 62 -23.55 -13.46 -7.55
C LYS A 62 -22.67 -13.73 -6.34
N SER A 63 -21.77 -14.71 -6.43
CA SER A 63 -20.84 -15.03 -5.34
C SER A 63 -19.93 -13.83 -5.02
N LEU A 64 -19.26 -13.27 -6.02
CA LEU A 64 -18.33 -12.14 -5.82
C LEU A 64 -19.03 -10.87 -5.31
N VAL A 65 -20.26 -10.61 -5.78
CA VAL A 65 -21.09 -9.50 -5.31
C VAL A 65 -21.57 -9.73 -3.87
N GLN A 66 -22.01 -10.95 -3.54
CA GLN A 66 -22.46 -11.32 -2.19
C GLN A 66 -21.34 -11.19 -1.15
N TYR A 67 -20.10 -11.49 -1.53
CA TYR A 67 -18.93 -11.28 -0.66
C TYR A 67 -18.48 -9.81 -0.60
N GLY A 68 -19.10 -8.90 -1.36
CA GLY A 68 -18.71 -7.50 -1.41
C GLY A 68 -17.35 -7.27 -2.07
N ALA A 69 -16.84 -8.26 -2.81
CA ALA A 69 -15.55 -8.16 -3.48
C ALA A 69 -15.62 -7.22 -4.68
N VAL A 70 -16.73 -7.26 -5.43
CA VAL A 70 -16.93 -6.49 -6.67
C VAL A 70 -18.40 -6.08 -6.80
N THR A 71 -18.68 -4.95 -7.45
CA THR A 71 -20.06 -4.58 -7.85
C THR A 71 -20.41 -5.22 -9.19
N SER A 72 -21.68 -5.48 -9.49
CA SER A 72 -22.11 -6.02 -10.80
C SER A 72 -21.58 -5.18 -11.97
N LYS A 73 -21.61 -3.84 -11.82
CA LYS A 73 -21.03 -2.90 -12.77
C LYS A 73 -19.52 -3.12 -12.97
N THR A 74 -18.76 -3.21 -11.88
CA THR A 74 -17.31 -3.44 -11.94
C THR A 74 -16.97 -4.80 -12.54
N TRP A 75 -17.75 -5.85 -12.23
CA TRP A 75 -17.57 -7.19 -12.78
C TRP A 75 -17.79 -7.20 -14.31
N GLY A 76 -18.86 -6.57 -14.79
CA GLY A 76 -19.10 -6.40 -16.22
C GLY A 76 -17.95 -5.67 -16.93
N SER A 77 -17.39 -4.63 -16.30
CA SER A 77 -16.21 -3.93 -16.82
C SER A 77 -14.98 -4.83 -16.89
N ILE A 78 -14.73 -5.66 -15.87
CA ILE A 78 -13.62 -6.62 -15.85
C ILE A 78 -13.75 -7.63 -17.00
N ILE A 79 -14.95 -8.22 -17.19
CA ILE A 79 -15.17 -9.18 -18.28
C ILE A 79 -14.94 -8.55 -19.65
N GLN A 80 -15.49 -7.35 -19.87
CA GLN A 80 -15.33 -6.63 -21.14
C GLN A 80 -13.85 -6.32 -21.41
N PHE A 81 -13.13 -5.90 -20.39
CA PHE A 81 -11.71 -5.63 -20.47
C PHE A 81 -10.90 -6.90 -20.80
N VAL A 82 -11.10 -7.99 -20.05
CA VAL A 82 -10.41 -9.27 -20.27
C VAL A 82 -10.69 -9.83 -21.67
N ALA A 83 -11.94 -9.79 -22.12
CA ALA A 83 -12.30 -10.25 -23.47
C ALA A 83 -11.62 -9.40 -24.56
N THR A 84 -11.63 -8.07 -24.41
CA THR A 84 -10.96 -7.16 -25.35
C THR A 84 -9.46 -7.38 -25.36
N TYR A 85 -8.87 -7.61 -24.20
CA TYR A 85 -7.46 -7.88 -24.03
C TYR A 85 -7.05 -9.18 -24.73
N VAL A 86 -7.76 -10.29 -24.47
CA VAL A 86 -7.47 -11.61 -25.08
C VAL A 86 -7.58 -11.55 -26.60
N LYS A 87 -8.55 -10.80 -27.14
CA LYS A 87 -8.66 -10.57 -28.60
C LYS A 87 -7.37 -9.98 -29.18
N TRP A 88 -6.87 -8.90 -28.59
CA TRP A 88 -5.66 -8.24 -29.05
C TRP A 88 -4.40 -9.06 -28.81
N TYR A 89 -4.31 -9.74 -27.66
CA TYR A 89 -3.21 -10.64 -27.34
C TYR A 89 -3.03 -11.74 -28.40
N LEU A 90 -4.13 -12.39 -28.79
CA LEU A 90 -4.12 -13.43 -29.84
C LEU A 90 -3.80 -12.86 -31.22
N THR A 91 -4.32 -11.67 -31.53
CA THR A 91 -4.03 -11.00 -32.81
C THR A 91 -2.53 -10.74 -32.95
N VAL A 92 -1.91 -10.16 -31.91
CA VAL A 92 -0.46 -9.91 -31.88
C VAL A 92 0.32 -11.23 -31.85
N GLY A 93 -0.15 -12.22 -31.11
CA GLY A 93 0.45 -13.56 -31.05
C GLY A 93 0.59 -14.21 -32.43
N VAL A 94 -0.46 -14.15 -33.26
CA VAL A 94 -0.41 -14.67 -34.64
C VAL A 94 0.60 -13.90 -35.50
N LEU A 95 0.72 -12.58 -35.32
CA LEU A 95 1.69 -11.78 -36.07
C LEU A 95 3.16 -12.13 -35.74
N THR A 96 3.43 -12.73 -34.57
CA THR A 96 4.79 -13.16 -34.21
C THR A 96 5.37 -14.23 -35.14
N ILE A 97 4.53 -14.92 -35.93
CA ILE A 97 4.96 -15.88 -36.97
C ILE A 97 5.88 -15.23 -38.01
N LEU A 98 5.75 -13.92 -38.23
CA LEU A 98 6.63 -13.16 -39.14
C LEU A 98 8.05 -12.97 -38.59
N ASN A 99 8.31 -13.33 -37.33
CA ASN A 99 9.60 -13.21 -36.66
C ASN A 99 10.22 -11.79 -36.71
N ILE A 100 9.37 -10.76 -36.69
CA ILE A 100 9.81 -9.37 -36.62
C ILE A 100 10.11 -9.03 -35.15
N GLN A 101 11.34 -8.60 -34.87
CA GLN A 101 11.82 -8.33 -33.51
C GLN A 101 10.89 -7.41 -32.70
N VAL A 102 10.37 -6.37 -33.32
CA VAL A 102 9.44 -5.43 -32.66
C VAL A 102 8.14 -6.12 -32.23
N LEU A 103 7.59 -7.03 -33.06
CA LEU A 103 6.39 -7.78 -32.72
C LEU A 103 6.62 -8.76 -31.57
N LEU A 104 7.79 -9.40 -31.51
CA LEU A 104 8.17 -10.26 -30.39
C LEU A 104 8.25 -9.47 -29.09
N TRP A 105 8.85 -8.28 -29.11
CA TRP A 105 8.91 -7.40 -27.94
C TRP A 105 7.52 -6.95 -27.48
N VAL A 106 6.66 -6.51 -28.41
CA VAL A 106 5.26 -6.15 -28.10
C VAL A 106 4.51 -7.34 -27.53
N PHE A 107 4.68 -8.55 -28.08
CA PHE A 107 4.04 -9.74 -27.58
C PHE A 107 4.49 -10.12 -26.17
N GLN A 108 5.80 -10.04 -25.89
CA GLN A 108 6.35 -10.27 -24.55
C GLN A 108 5.80 -9.23 -23.55
N PHE A 109 5.79 -7.95 -23.92
CA PHE A 109 5.22 -6.88 -23.10
C PHE A 109 3.73 -7.12 -22.81
N LEU A 110 2.95 -7.48 -23.83
CA LEU A 110 1.55 -7.87 -23.63
C LEU A 110 1.46 -9.07 -22.69
N SER A 111 2.22 -10.14 -22.90
CA SER A 111 2.19 -11.30 -22.01
C SER A 111 2.46 -10.95 -20.53
N SER A 112 3.45 -10.08 -20.27
CA SER A 112 3.73 -9.56 -18.94
C SER A 112 2.61 -8.67 -18.39
N LEU A 113 2.03 -7.82 -19.22
CA LEU A 113 0.87 -6.98 -18.88
C LEU A 113 -0.37 -7.81 -18.53
N PHE A 114 -0.60 -8.92 -19.23
CA PHE A 114 -1.68 -9.85 -18.92
C PHE A 114 -1.55 -10.41 -17.50
N TRP A 115 -0.35 -10.89 -17.13
CA TRP A 115 -0.10 -11.40 -15.78
C TRP A 115 -0.31 -10.32 -14.71
N PHE A 116 0.18 -9.11 -14.94
CA PHE A 116 -0.03 -7.98 -14.04
C PHE A 116 -1.52 -7.68 -13.82
N ILE A 117 -2.30 -7.62 -14.91
CA ILE A 117 -3.75 -7.40 -14.87
C ILE A 117 -4.44 -8.51 -14.08
N MET A 118 -4.14 -9.77 -14.42
CA MET A 118 -4.78 -10.93 -13.79
C MET A 118 -4.50 -10.95 -12.28
N LEU A 119 -3.24 -10.71 -11.88
CA LEU A 119 -2.86 -10.62 -10.48
C LEU A 119 -3.55 -9.43 -9.79
N SER A 120 -3.64 -8.27 -10.44
CA SER A 120 -4.32 -7.09 -9.89
C SER A 120 -5.82 -7.35 -9.65
N ILE A 121 -6.49 -8.02 -10.59
CA ILE A 121 -7.89 -8.44 -10.43
C ILE A 121 -8.00 -9.39 -9.22
N LEU A 122 -7.16 -10.43 -9.17
CA LEU A 122 -7.14 -11.37 -8.05
C LEU A 122 -6.87 -10.67 -6.71
N GLY A 123 -6.00 -9.66 -6.68
CA GLY A 123 -5.72 -8.85 -5.51
C GLY A 123 -6.92 -8.09 -4.99
N ILE A 124 -7.70 -7.47 -5.88
CA ILE A 124 -8.94 -6.76 -5.51
C ILE A 124 -9.96 -7.76 -4.97
N LEU A 125 -10.11 -8.92 -5.61
CA LEU A 125 -11.02 -9.98 -5.18
C LEU A 125 -10.64 -10.51 -3.79
N ALA A 126 -9.39 -10.92 -3.62
CA ALA A 126 -8.87 -11.43 -2.37
C ALA A 126 -8.95 -10.37 -1.26
N GLY A 127 -8.58 -9.12 -1.55
CA GLY A 127 -8.69 -8.01 -0.62
C GLY A 127 -10.13 -7.77 -0.16
N GLY A 128 -11.11 -7.91 -1.06
CA GLY A 128 -12.54 -7.83 -0.72
C GLY A 128 -12.98 -8.93 0.25
N VAL A 129 -12.54 -10.17 0.03
CA VAL A 129 -12.82 -11.29 0.95
C VAL A 129 -12.16 -11.04 2.32
N PHE A 130 -10.89 -10.63 2.33
CA PHE A 130 -10.15 -10.33 3.56
C PHE A 130 -10.75 -9.16 4.34
N TYR A 131 -11.26 -8.13 3.66
CA TYR A 131 -11.99 -7.02 4.31
C TYR A 131 -13.11 -7.55 5.21
N LYS A 132 -13.93 -8.46 4.66
CA LYS A 132 -15.08 -9.03 5.36
C LYS A 132 -14.61 -9.87 6.55
N LEU A 133 -13.63 -10.75 6.35
CA LEU A 133 -13.05 -11.59 7.41
C LEU A 133 -12.50 -10.75 8.57
N VAL A 134 -11.68 -9.73 8.26
CA VAL A 134 -11.08 -8.86 9.29
C VAL A 134 -12.16 -8.06 10.01
N ARG A 135 -13.15 -7.55 9.28
CA ARG A 135 -14.24 -6.78 9.89
C ARG A 135 -15.07 -7.65 10.84
N GLU A 136 -15.49 -8.83 10.42
CA GLU A 136 -16.26 -9.78 11.25
C GLU A 136 -15.46 -10.17 12.49
N PHE A 137 -14.19 -10.55 12.33
CA PHE A 137 -13.30 -10.86 13.46
C PHE A 137 -13.17 -9.71 14.47
N LEU A 138 -13.06 -8.46 14.00
CA LEU A 138 -12.97 -7.30 14.87
C LEU A 138 -14.30 -6.96 15.58
N ILE A 139 -15.44 -7.27 14.95
CA ILE A 139 -16.77 -7.16 15.57
C ILE A 139 -16.91 -8.22 16.66
N ASP A 140 -16.50 -9.46 16.38
CA ASP A 140 -16.59 -10.59 17.32
C ASP A 140 -15.75 -10.38 18.59
N ILE A 141 -14.61 -9.70 18.48
CA ILE A 141 -13.80 -9.28 19.64
C ILE A 141 -14.50 -8.19 20.47
N GLY A 142 -15.55 -7.55 19.94
CA GLY A 142 -16.25 -6.46 20.59
C GLY A 142 -15.43 -5.17 20.63
N LEU A 143 -14.45 -5.00 19.73
CA LEU A 143 -13.54 -3.84 19.75
C LEU A 143 -14.32 -2.52 19.63
N GLU A 144 -15.36 -2.47 18.79
CA GLU A 144 -16.20 -1.27 18.65
C GLU A 144 -17.03 -0.97 19.90
N GLU A 145 -17.51 -2.00 20.61
CA GLU A 145 -18.25 -1.82 21.86
C GLU A 145 -17.37 -1.23 22.96
N HIS A 146 -16.13 -1.72 23.08
CA HIS A 146 -15.14 -1.17 24.01
C HIS A 146 -14.79 0.28 23.68
N LEU A 147 -14.64 0.63 22.40
CA LEU A 147 -14.37 2.01 21.98
C LEU A 147 -15.56 2.94 22.21
N LYS A 148 -16.80 2.46 22.01
CA LYS A 148 -18.03 3.22 22.31
C LYS A 148 -18.15 3.48 23.81
N LYS A 149 -17.88 2.48 24.66
CA LYS A 149 -17.89 2.63 26.13
C LYS A 149 -16.95 3.72 26.63
N HIS A 150 -15.84 3.98 25.91
CA HIS A 150 -14.85 5.01 26.27
C HIS A 150 -15.00 6.35 25.53
N ASN A 151 -16.12 6.58 24.83
CA ASN A 151 -16.36 7.79 24.02
C ASN A 151 -15.25 8.04 22.97
N LEU A 152 -14.65 6.98 22.44
CA LEU A 152 -13.59 7.07 21.44
C LEU A 152 -14.13 7.05 20.00
N ALA A 153 -15.39 6.68 19.80
CA ALA A 153 -16.02 6.66 18.48
C ALA A 153 -16.03 8.04 17.80
N GLY A 154 -16.12 9.13 18.58
CA GLY A 154 -16.09 10.50 18.06
C GLY A 154 -14.72 10.95 17.54
N ALA A 155 -13.63 10.29 17.94
CA ALA A 155 -12.27 10.70 17.56
C ALA A 155 -11.97 10.48 16.06
N PHE A 156 -12.73 9.61 15.38
CA PHE A 156 -12.49 9.22 13.99
C PHE A 156 -13.48 9.87 13.00
N GLY A 157 -14.06 11.02 13.34
CA GLY A 157 -14.93 11.78 12.42
C GLY A 157 -16.19 11.03 11.98
N GLY A 158 -16.73 10.16 12.84
CA GLY A 158 -17.91 9.35 12.55
C GLY A 158 -17.63 8.08 11.74
N MET A 159 -16.39 7.83 11.33
CA MET A 159 -16.00 6.55 10.72
C MET A 159 -15.76 5.49 11.79
N SER A 160 -16.27 4.27 11.57
CA SER A 160 -15.97 3.14 12.45
C SER A 160 -14.48 2.77 12.34
N LEU A 161 -13.78 2.69 13.48
CA LEU A 161 -12.38 2.25 13.50
C LEU A 161 -12.20 0.86 12.88
N LEU A 162 -13.17 -0.03 13.09
CA LEU A 162 -13.18 -1.36 12.47
C LEU A 162 -13.16 -1.27 10.94
N GLY A 163 -13.94 -0.35 10.38
CA GLY A 163 -13.97 -0.09 8.94
C GLY A 163 -12.62 0.40 8.42
N ILE A 164 -11.93 1.26 9.18
CA ILE A 164 -10.59 1.75 8.82
C ILE A 164 -9.59 0.59 8.83
N LEU A 165 -9.53 -0.21 9.91
CA LEU A 165 -8.61 -1.35 10.02
C LEU A 165 -8.87 -2.42 8.95
N ALA A 166 -10.13 -2.77 8.73
CA ALA A 166 -10.51 -3.71 7.67
C ALA A 166 -10.16 -3.16 6.28
N SER A 167 -10.34 -1.86 6.04
CA SER A 167 -9.96 -1.19 4.79
C SER A 167 -8.45 -1.23 4.56
N ILE A 168 -7.65 -0.96 5.60
CA ILE A 168 -6.18 -1.07 5.52
C ILE A 168 -5.78 -2.51 5.17
N ALA A 169 -6.36 -3.51 5.82
CA ALA A 169 -6.09 -4.91 5.52
C ALA A 169 -6.47 -5.29 4.06
N LYS A 170 -7.62 -4.81 3.57
CA LYS A 170 -8.05 -4.97 2.18
C LYS A 170 -7.00 -4.44 1.19
N TRP A 171 -6.57 -3.21 1.40
CA TRP A 171 -5.60 -2.55 0.54
C TRP A 171 -4.22 -3.20 0.64
N TYR A 172 -3.84 -3.69 1.82
CA TYR A 172 -2.59 -4.44 2.00
C TYR A 172 -2.57 -5.71 1.16
N ILE A 173 -3.61 -6.55 1.24
CA ILE A 173 -3.71 -7.75 0.41
C ILE A 173 -3.69 -7.38 -1.07
N THR A 174 -4.43 -6.35 -1.48
CA THR A 174 -4.42 -5.87 -2.87
C THR A 174 -3.01 -5.47 -3.31
N LEU A 175 -2.27 -4.76 -2.46
CA LEU A 175 -0.89 -4.33 -2.73
C LEU A 175 0.08 -5.50 -2.89
N ILE A 176 -0.07 -6.59 -2.14
CA ILE A 176 0.75 -7.81 -2.30
C ILE A 176 0.64 -8.32 -3.74
N PHE A 177 -0.59 -8.51 -4.23
CA PHE A 177 -0.82 -9.00 -5.59
C PHE A 177 -0.38 -8.01 -6.67
N VAL A 178 -0.63 -6.71 -6.48
CA VAL A 178 -0.18 -5.66 -7.39
C VAL A 178 1.35 -5.65 -7.47
N SER A 179 2.04 -5.80 -6.33
CA SER A 179 3.50 -5.88 -6.27
C SER A 179 4.04 -7.07 -7.06
N THR A 180 3.51 -8.27 -6.81
CA THR A 180 3.86 -9.45 -7.59
C THR A 180 3.61 -9.23 -9.08
N GLY A 181 2.49 -8.58 -9.44
CA GLY A 181 2.20 -8.22 -10.81
C GLY A 181 3.23 -7.26 -11.42
N ILE A 182 3.68 -6.24 -10.68
CA ILE A 182 4.67 -5.26 -11.16
C ILE A 182 6.02 -5.93 -11.39
N GLU A 183 6.41 -6.87 -10.53
CA GLU A 183 7.63 -7.67 -10.72
C GLU A 183 7.57 -8.55 -11.98
N GLN A 184 6.37 -9.04 -12.34
CA GLN A 184 6.14 -9.77 -13.60
C GLN A 184 6.04 -8.85 -14.83
N LEU A 185 5.52 -7.62 -14.64
CA LEU A 185 5.39 -6.62 -15.70
C LEU A 185 6.76 -6.12 -16.15
N LEU A 186 7.65 -5.89 -15.19
CA LEU A 186 8.98 -5.35 -15.37
C LEU A 186 10.02 -6.37 -14.87
N PRO A 187 10.17 -7.51 -15.57
CA PRO A 187 11.16 -8.50 -15.19
C PRO A 187 12.53 -7.84 -15.29
N GLY A 188 13.12 -7.53 -14.14
CA GLY A 188 14.46 -6.97 -14.07
C GLY A 188 15.43 -7.90 -14.81
N ARG A 189 16.30 -7.33 -15.66
CA ARG A 189 17.36 -8.14 -16.25
C ARG A 189 18.29 -8.62 -15.12
N PRO A 190 18.79 -9.87 -15.18
CA PRO A 190 19.72 -10.35 -14.18
C PRO A 190 20.93 -9.41 -14.07
N GLY A 191 21.19 -8.89 -12.86
CA GLY A 191 22.29 -7.96 -12.59
C GLY A 191 21.97 -6.47 -12.78
N GLU A 192 20.77 -6.11 -13.24
CA GLU A 192 20.33 -4.71 -13.29
C GLU A 192 19.59 -4.32 -11.99
N VAL A 193 19.76 -3.05 -11.58
CA VAL A 193 19.04 -2.49 -10.44
C VAL A 193 17.54 -2.54 -10.74
N PRO A 194 16.69 -3.02 -9.81
CA PRO A 194 15.25 -3.04 -10.03
C PRO A 194 14.72 -1.65 -10.39
N PRO A 195 13.75 -1.55 -11.30
CA PRO A 195 13.12 -0.28 -11.64
C PRO A 195 12.64 0.44 -10.38
N ALA A 196 12.74 1.77 -10.37
CA ALA A 196 12.34 2.60 -9.21
C ALA A 196 10.92 2.28 -8.70
N LEU A 197 10.00 1.93 -9.62
CA LEU A 197 8.64 1.50 -9.28
C LEU A 197 8.61 0.22 -8.43
N VAL A 198 9.43 -0.78 -8.75
CA VAL A 198 9.52 -2.03 -7.98
C VAL A 198 10.05 -1.74 -6.57
N LEU A 199 11.09 -0.90 -6.46
CA LEU A 199 11.65 -0.50 -5.17
C LEU A 199 10.62 0.25 -4.32
N PHE A 200 9.91 1.20 -4.91
CA PHE A 200 8.85 1.95 -4.23
C PHE A 200 7.74 1.03 -3.71
N VAL A 201 7.27 0.09 -4.52
CA VAL A 201 6.20 -0.84 -4.11
C VAL A 201 6.68 -1.79 -3.02
N ARG A 202 7.93 -2.25 -3.07
CA ARG A 202 8.54 -3.05 -1.98
C ARG A 202 8.65 -2.26 -0.68
N GLN A 203 9.06 -1.00 -0.74
CA GLN A 203 9.07 -0.11 0.42
C GLN A 203 7.66 0.07 0.99
N LEU A 204 6.66 0.27 0.13
CA LEU A 204 5.27 0.39 0.53
C LEU A 204 4.75 -0.90 1.19
N MET A 205 5.09 -2.07 0.65
CA MET A 205 4.74 -3.37 1.22
C MET A 205 5.34 -3.59 2.61
N ASN A 206 6.56 -3.11 2.85
CA ASN A 206 7.20 -3.17 4.16
C ASN A 206 6.62 -2.13 5.12
N TYR A 207 6.25 -0.95 4.61
CA TYR A 207 5.67 0.13 5.39
C TYR A 207 4.31 -0.23 5.99
N VAL A 208 3.41 -0.85 5.22
CA VAL A 208 2.02 -1.07 5.65
C VAL A 208 1.89 -1.93 6.92
N PRO A 209 2.57 -3.10 7.07
CA PRO A 209 2.55 -3.87 8.31
C PRO A 209 3.07 -3.10 9.51
N HIS A 210 4.13 -2.32 9.33
CA HIS A 210 4.67 -1.47 10.39
C HIS A 210 3.67 -0.36 10.76
N ALA A 211 3.06 0.30 9.78
CA ALA A 211 2.03 1.31 10.03
C ALA A 211 0.81 0.74 10.77
N ILE A 212 0.37 -0.48 10.44
CA ILE A 212 -0.70 -1.18 11.20
C ILE A 212 -0.27 -1.39 12.65
N LEU A 213 0.95 -1.88 12.89
CA LEU A 213 1.48 -2.08 14.23
C LEU A 213 1.59 -0.76 15.02
N GLY A 214 2.04 0.31 14.37
CA GLY A 214 2.08 1.66 14.95
C GLY A 214 0.69 2.14 15.36
N THR A 215 -0.31 1.96 14.49
CA THR A 215 -1.70 2.30 14.79
C THR A 215 -2.23 1.50 15.98
N LEU A 216 -1.94 0.20 16.06
CA LEU A 216 -2.33 -0.63 17.20
C LEU A 216 -1.69 -0.17 18.51
N VAL A 217 -0.40 0.22 18.48
CA VAL A 217 0.29 0.79 19.65
C VAL A 217 -0.37 2.08 20.10
N LEU A 218 -0.71 2.99 19.17
CA LEU A 218 -1.43 4.23 19.49
C LEU A 218 -2.80 3.95 20.12
N LEU A 219 -3.55 3.01 19.57
CA LEU A 219 -4.86 2.63 20.10
C LEU A 219 -4.75 2.06 21.52
N ALA A 220 -3.78 1.17 21.75
CA ALA A 220 -3.52 0.61 23.07
C ALA A 220 -3.12 1.71 24.08
N ALA A 221 -2.23 2.62 23.69
CA ALA A 221 -1.82 3.73 24.54
C ALA A 221 -3.00 4.67 24.86
N MET A 222 -3.84 4.99 23.88
CA MET A 222 -5.03 5.82 24.07
C MET A 222 -6.04 5.17 25.03
N LEU A 223 -6.26 3.85 24.91
CA LEU A 223 -7.10 3.09 25.84
C LEU A 223 -6.53 3.11 27.26
N LEU A 224 -5.22 2.84 27.41
CA LEU A 224 -4.53 2.86 28.70
C LEU A 224 -4.54 4.24 29.35
N ALA A 225 -4.35 5.31 28.55
CA ALA A 225 -4.39 6.68 29.00
C ALA A 225 -5.75 7.02 29.63
N ARG A 226 -6.84 6.73 28.91
CA ARG A 226 -8.21 6.97 29.39
C ARG A 226 -8.57 6.12 30.60
N PHE A 227 -8.22 4.84 30.56
CA PHE A 227 -8.47 3.92 31.68
C PHE A 227 -7.78 4.41 32.96
N SER A 228 -6.52 4.81 32.86
CA SER A 228 -5.74 5.30 34.00
C SER A 228 -6.30 6.62 34.54
N ALA A 229 -6.63 7.56 33.66
CA ALA A 229 -7.20 8.85 34.03
C ALA A 229 -8.55 8.70 34.74
N GLU A 230 -9.43 7.86 34.20
CA GLU A 230 -10.74 7.56 34.79
C GLU A 230 -10.60 6.92 36.18
N ASN A 231 -9.65 6.00 36.35
CA ASN A 231 -9.40 5.37 37.64
C ASN A 231 -8.89 6.38 38.70
N ILE A 232 -8.10 7.39 38.29
CA ILE A 232 -7.66 8.48 39.17
C ILE A 232 -8.84 9.39 39.54
N ARG A 233 -9.68 9.78 38.56
CA ARG A 233 -10.86 10.64 38.80
C ARG A 233 -11.82 10.03 39.81
N ARG A 234 -11.97 8.70 39.82
CA ARG A 234 -12.85 7.97 40.76
C ARG A 234 -12.41 8.01 42.22
N ARG A 235 -11.16 8.36 42.53
CA ARG A 235 -10.63 8.34 43.90
C ARG A 235 -10.97 9.57 44.76
N ASN A 236 -11.82 10.50 44.29
CA ASN A 236 -12.27 11.69 45.04
C ASN A 236 -11.14 12.50 45.73
N MET A 237 -9.99 12.63 45.07
CA MET A 237 -8.90 13.49 45.54
C MET A 237 -9.15 14.93 45.11
N GLU A 238 -8.84 15.92 45.95
CA GLU A 238 -9.03 17.36 45.64
C GLU A 238 -8.32 17.78 44.34
N ALA A 239 -7.14 17.21 44.05
CA ALA A 239 -6.39 17.45 42.82
C ALA A 239 -6.57 16.35 41.76
N GLY A 240 -7.52 15.42 41.94
CA GLY A 240 -7.67 14.22 41.12
C GLY A 240 -7.89 14.51 39.62
N GLY A 241 -8.63 15.58 39.31
CA GLY A 241 -8.87 15.99 37.91
C GLY A 241 -7.60 16.40 37.16
N ILE A 242 -6.74 17.19 37.80
CA ILE A 242 -5.47 17.65 37.23
C ILE A 242 -4.52 16.46 37.06
N ILE A 243 -4.37 15.64 38.10
CA ILE A 243 -3.49 14.45 38.06
C ILE A 243 -3.94 13.46 36.98
N ALA A 244 -5.24 13.25 36.84
CA ALA A 244 -5.80 12.40 35.80
C ALA A 244 -5.49 12.95 34.40
N GLY A 245 -5.68 14.24 34.16
CA GLY A 245 -5.36 14.89 32.88
C GLY A 245 -3.87 14.80 32.53
N CYS A 246 -2.99 15.07 33.50
CA CYS A 246 -1.54 14.92 33.33
C CYS A 246 -1.17 13.47 33.00
N THR A 247 -1.76 12.49 33.69
CA THR A 247 -1.51 11.07 33.45
C THR A 247 -1.97 10.65 32.05
N GLU A 248 -3.14 11.11 31.61
CA GLU A 248 -3.68 10.86 30.27
C GLU A 248 -2.72 11.37 29.18
N ILE A 249 -2.28 12.62 29.31
CA ILE A 249 -1.34 13.26 28.37
C ILE A 249 0.00 12.51 28.35
N MET A 250 0.53 12.13 29.53
CA MET A 250 1.81 11.41 29.63
C MET A 250 1.76 10.05 28.92
N ILE A 251 0.72 9.25 29.17
CA ILE A 251 0.59 7.92 28.55
C ILE A 251 0.41 8.05 27.04
N MET A 252 -0.41 9.01 26.59
CA MET A 252 -0.61 9.28 25.17
C MET A 252 0.70 9.71 24.48
N PHE A 253 1.49 10.56 25.14
CA PHE A 253 2.81 10.98 24.65
C PHE A 253 3.73 9.78 24.44
N PHE A 254 3.88 8.89 25.44
CA PHE A 254 4.68 7.69 25.29
C PHE A 254 4.16 6.76 24.20
N GLY A 255 2.83 6.63 24.07
CA GLY A 255 2.20 5.91 22.97
C GLY A 255 2.63 6.43 21.60
N ILE A 256 2.64 7.74 21.42
CA ILE A 256 3.07 8.40 20.18
C ILE A 256 4.55 8.14 19.92
N VAL A 257 5.41 8.32 20.93
CA VAL A 257 6.86 8.05 20.82
C VAL A 257 7.13 6.60 20.42
N LEU A 258 6.41 5.64 20.99
CA LEU A 258 6.56 4.22 20.67
C LEU A 258 6.02 3.84 19.29
N ALA A 259 4.99 4.53 18.81
CA ALA A 259 4.38 4.27 17.51
C ALA A 259 5.14 4.91 16.34
N LEU A 260 5.81 6.05 16.54
CA LEU A 260 6.52 6.80 15.50
C LEU A 260 7.53 5.97 14.69
N PRO A 261 8.42 5.17 15.29
CA PRO A 261 9.34 4.32 14.55
C PRO A 261 8.63 3.32 13.63
N LYS A 262 7.40 2.92 13.96
CA LYS A 262 6.60 2.01 13.15
C LYS A 262 6.01 2.68 11.90
N TYR A 263 5.99 4.01 11.86
CA TYR A 263 5.66 4.77 10.64
C TYR A 263 6.90 5.17 9.83
N GLY A 264 8.06 4.54 10.08
CA GLY A 264 9.29 4.83 9.34
C GLY A 264 10.02 6.11 9.80
N VAL A 265 9.63 6.68 10.94
CA VAL A 265 10.39 7.77 11.57
C VAL A 265 11.54 7.16 12.36
N GLU A 266 12.69 6.96 11.70
CA GLU A 266 13.86 6.33 12.30
C GLU A 266 14.45 7.17 13.44
N ASP A 267 14.47 8.49 13.28
CA ASP A 267 15.03 9.41 14.26
C ASP A 267 13.96 10.03 15.15
N VAL A 268 13.67 9.35 16.26
CA VAL A 268 12.84 9.85 17.36
C VAL A 268 13.65 10.56 18.45
N SER A 269 14.96 10.77 18.24
CA SER A 269 15.84 11.35 19.26
C SER A 269 15.35 12.71 19.75
N VAL A 270 14.99 13.60 18.82
CA VAL A 270 14.49 14.95 19.10
C VAL A 270 13.29 14.93 20.05
N LEU A 271 12.34 14.02 19.82
CA LEU A 271 11.15 13.91 20.65
C LEU A 271 11.49 13.35 22.03
N THR A 272 12.36 12.34 22.09
CA THR A 272 12.80 11.77 23.37
C THR A 272 13.61 12.75 24.20
N ASP A 273 14.48 13.55 23.58
CA ASP A 273 15.35 14.50 24.27
C ASP A 273 14.56 15.73 24.73
N SER A 274 13.63 16.21 23.91
CA SER A 274 12.67 17.26 24.32
C SER A 274 11.88 16.83 25.56
N PHE A 275 11.44 15.57 25.60
CA PHE A 275 10.73 15.03 26.75
C PHE A 275 11.61 14.85 27.99
N LYS A 276 12.86 14.40 27.82
CA LYS A 276 13.84 14.35 28.91
C LYS A 276 14.06 15.74 29.52
N LEU A 277 14.23 16.76 28.68
CA LEU A 277 14.39 18.16 29.13
C LEU A 277 13.15 18.67 29.89
N LEU A 278 11.95 18.39 29.36
CA LEU A 278 10.70 18.76 30.01
C LEU A 278 10.54 18.06 31.36
N THR A 279 10.81 16.75 31.41
CA THR A 279 10.73 15.96 32.65
C THR A 279 11.76 16.43 33.68
N LEU A 280 12.98 16.77 33.24
CA LEU A 280 14.01 17.37 34.09
C LEU A 280 13.54 18.71 34.67
N GLY A 281 12.95 19.58 33.84
CA GLY A 281 12.40 20.86 34.27
C GLY A 281 11.29 20.71 35.32
N ILE A 282 10.34 19.80 35.09
CA ILE A 282 9.26 19.51 36.06
C ILE A 282 9.84 18.93 37.36
N SER A 283 10.80 18.00 37.26
CA SER A 283 11.44 17.38 38.43
C SER A 283 12.19 18.40 39.28
N LEU A 284 12.94 19.31 38.64
CA LEU A 284 13.62 20.41 39.32
C LEU A 284 12.63 21.40 39.95
N GLY A 285 11.57 21.77 39.22
CA GLY A 285 10.53 22.67 39.72
C GLY A 285 9.81 22.10 40.95
N LEU A 286 9.40 20.84 40.90
CA LEU A 286 8.78 20.13 42.03
C LEU A 286 9.75 19.96 43.20
N GLY A 287 11.01 19.61 42.92
CA GLY A 287 12.05 19.49 43.95
C GLY A 287 12.28 20.81 44.70
N LEU A 288 12.37 21.93 43.98
CA LEU A 288 12.50 23.26 44.57
C LEU A 288 11.24 23.67 45.35
N ALA A 289 10.05 23.44 44.79
CA ALA A 289 8.78 23.77 45.44
C ALA A 289 8.58 22.98 46.75
N LEU A 290 8.87 21.68 46.74
CA LEU A 290 8.81 20.83 47.94
C LEU A 290 9.90 21.21 48.95
N GLY A 291 11.13 21.43 48.49
CA GLY A 291 12.25 21.81 49.35
C GLY A 291 12.00 23.14 50.07
N LEU A 292 11.46 24.14 49.37
CA LEU A 292 11.09 25.42 49.95
C LEU A 292 9.82 25.31 50.83
N GLY A 293 8.81 24.56 50.39
CA GLY A 293 7.56 24.39 51.14
C GLY A 293 7.72 23.63 52.47
N LEU A 294 8.63 22.65 52.53
CA LEU A 294 8.91 21.88 53.74
C LEU A 294 9.92 22.57 54.69
N LYS A 295 10.57 23.64 54.26
CA LYS A 295 11.62 24.33 55.02
C LYS A 295 11.17 24.67 56.45
N ASP A 296 9.99 25.26 56.60
CA ASP A 296 9.49 25.71 57.89
C ASP A 296 9.07 24.54 58.79
N ALA A 297 8.43 23.51 58.20
CA ALA A 297 8.06 22.30 58.93
C ALA A 297 9.29 21.58 59.49
N VAL A 298 10.34 21.42 58.67
CA VAL A 298 11.62 20.82 59.10
C VAL A 298 12.29 21.69 60.15
N ALA A 299 12.25 23.02 60.02
CA ALA A 299 12.82 23.94 61.01
C ALA A 299 12.13 23.80 62.39
N ILE A 300 10.81 23.63 62.42
CA ILE A 300 10.04 23.41 63.65
C ILE A 300 10.42 22.07 64.30
N VAL A 301 10.42 20.99 63.52
CA VAL A 301 10.77 19.64 64.04
C VAL A 301 12.20 19.59 64.58
N SER A 302 13.13 20.26 63.89
CA SER A 302 14.53 20.38 64.31
C SER A 302 14.67 21.11 65.66
N LYS A 303 14.02 22.27 65.83
CA LYS A 303 14.04 23.01 67.11
C LYS A 303 13.52 22.17 68.28
N ASN A 304 12.44 21.41 68.08
CA ASN A 304 11.86 20.55 69.13
C ASN A 304 12.78 19.39 69.51
N HIS A 305 13.53 18.83 68.55
CA HIS A 305 14.53 17.80 68.84
C HIS A 305 15.71 18.35 69.65
N VAL A 306 16.19 19.55 69.33
CA VAL A 306 17.26 20.20 70.08
C VAL A 306 16.82 20.47 71.51
N ALA A 307 15.63 21.03 71.72
CA ALA A 307 15.10 21.35 73.06
C ALA A 307 14.92 20.11 73.96
N LYS A 308 14.59 18.95 73.37
CA LYS A 308 14.41 17.69 74.11
C LYS A 308 15.74 17.07 74.56
N LYS A 309 16.85 17.39 73.88
CA LYS A 309 18.19 16.87 74.22
C LYS A 309 18.89 17.68 75.33
N THR A 310 18.41 18.88 75.62
CA THR A 310 19.00 19.80 76.61
C THR A 310 18.31 19.72 77.99
N LYS A 311 17.26 18.90 78.13
CA LYS A 311 16.67 18.51 79.41
C LYS A 311 17.18 17.13 79.81
#